data_AF-A0A8J3D624-F1
#
_entry.id   AF-A0A8J3D624-F1
#
_cell.length_a   1.000
_cell.length_b   1.000
_cell.length_c   1.000
_cell.angle_alpha   90.00
_cell.angle_beta   90.00
_cell.angle_gamma   90.00
#
_symmetry.space_group_name_H-M   'P 1'
#
loop_
_entity.id
_entity.type
_entity.pdbx_description
1 polymer ?
#
loop_
_entity_poly.entity_id
_entity_poly.type
_entity_poly.pdbx_seq_one_letter_code
_entity_poly.pdbx_strand_id
1 'polypeptide(L)'
;MVIVAKAALTGFAEKHLDALVALLNWYEVSLQAQWNSLAAMKNTFNSVDYIGNDRYVFNIKGNKYRLVAMIKNKKEYRQAFEKIDVLLSEMGDDLEKQKEARSLAEEIQEYEKDNISFPAPTTLLGMIELKMYEMKLKRKDLAVILGVEASRVSEMMNGKRRISVEVAKGLHEKLGIDGNFILEKI
;
A
#
# COMPACT_ATOMS: atom_id res chain seq x y z
N MET A 1 -7.10 -6.43 -10.95
CA MET A 1 -6.32 -7.68 -10.72
C MET A 1 -6.83 -8.30 -9.43
N VAL A 2 -6.93 -9.63 -9.32
CA VAL A 2 -7.45 -10.26 -8.09
C VAL A 2 -6.30 -10.70 -7.20
N ILE A 3 -6.24 -10.12 -6.00
CA ILE A 3 -5.28 -10.48 -4.96
C ILE A 3 -6.07 -11.11 -3.81
N VAL A 4 -6.06 -12.45 -3.72
CA VAL A 4 -6.75 -13.23 -2.66
C VAL A 4 -5.99 -13.16 -1.32
N ALA A 5 -5.24 -12.07 -1.07
CA ALA A 5 -4.32 -11.99 0.05
C ALA A 5 -4.65 -10.88 1.04
N LYS A 6 -5.56 -9.93 0.77
CA LYS A 6 -5.69 -8.74 1.64
C LYS A 6 -5.95 -9.10 3.11
N ALA A 7 -6.83 -10.05 3.38
CA ALA A 7 -7.06 -10.54 4.74
C ALA A 7 -5.79 -11.09 5.41
N ALA A 8 -5.01 -11.89 4.68
CA ALA A 8 -3.74 -12.42 5.16
C ALA A 8 -2.67 -11.31 5.31
N LEU A 9 -2.66 -10.33 4.42
CA LEU A 9 -1.77 -9.17 4.48
C LEU A 9 -2.08 -8.30 5.70
N THR A 10 -3.36 -8.02 5.95
CA THR A 10 -3.80 -7.27 7.12
C THR A 10 -3.44 -8.04 8.40
N GLY A 11 -3.86 -9.29 8.52
CA GLY A 11 -3.58 -10.08 9.73
C GLY A 11 -2.09 -10.30 9.98
N PHE A 12 -1.27 -10.32 8.92
CA PHE A 12 0.18 -10.30 9.04
C PHE A 12 0.70 -8.93 9.49
N ALA A 13 0.21 -7.84 8.88
CA ALA A 13 0.61 -6.48 9.21
C ALA A 13 0.26 -6.11 10.66
N GLU A 14 -0.83 -6.62 11.21
CA GLU A 14 -1.21 -6.46 12.62
C GLU A 14 -0.15 -7.03 13.57
N LYS A 15 0.46 -8.17 13.20
CA LYS A 15 1.52 -8.83 13.99
C LYS A 15 2.91 -8.28 13.67
N HIS A 16 3.10 -7.75 12.46
CA HIS A 16 4.39 -7.32 11.92
C HIS A 16 4.25 -5.92 11.30
N LEU A 17 4.06 -4.92 12.16
CA LEU A 17 3.81 -3.54 11.76
C LEU A 17 4.96 -2.91 10.97
N ASP A 18 6.18 -3.45 11.07
CA ASP A 18 7.33 -3.03 10.27
C ASP A 18 7.23 -3.44 8.79
N ALA A 19 6.33 -4.37 8.46
CA ALA A 19 6.03 -4.79 7.09
C ALA A 19 4.87 -4.01 6.46
N LEU A 20 4.05 -3.31 7.27
CA LEU A 20 2.79 -2.71 6.84
C LEU A 20 2.92 -1.85 5.59
N VAL A 21 3.84 -0.88 5.57
CA VAL A 21 3.99 0.03 4.42
C VAL A 21 4.49 -0.71 3.18
N ALA A 22 5.37 -1.70 3.36
CA ALA A 22 5.83 -2.53 2.26
C ALA A 22 4.71 -3.41 1.67
N LEU A 23 3.80 -3.90 2.52
CA LEU A 23 2.63 -4.68 2.11
C LEU A 23 1.56 -3.81 1.43
N LEU A 24 1.30 -2.61 1.94
CA LEU A 24 0.42 -1.61 1.33
C LEU A 24 0.90 -1.25 -0.08
N ASN A 25 2.17 -0.86 -0.20
CA ASN A 25 2.77 -0.54 -1.49
C ASN A 25 2.71 -1.74 -2.45
N TRP A 26 3.02 -2.96 -1.99
CA TRP A 26 2.88 -4.16 -2.82
C TRP A 26 1.44 -4.35 -3.28
N TYR A 27 0.46 -4.21 -2.38
CA TYR A 27 -0.95 -4.37 -2.66
C TYR A 27 -1.47 -3.36 -3.68
N GLU A 28 -1.18 -2.07 -3.51
CA GLU A 28 -1.63 -1.00 -4.41
C GLU A 28 -1.01 -1.09 -5.80
N VAL A 29 0.31 -1.31 -5.89
CA VAL A 29 0.99 -1.51 -7.18
C VAL A 29 0.43 -2.74 -7.89
N SER A 30 0.18 -3.82 -7.14
CA SER A 30 -0.41 -5.04 -7.67
C SER A 30 -1.85 -4.79 -8.17
N LEU A 31 -2.69 -4.06 -7.42
CA LEU A 31 -4.06 -3.74 -7.84
C LEU A 31 -4.10 -3.02 -9.20
N GLN A 32 -3.21 -2.06 -9.40
CA GLN A 32 -3.12 -1.25 -10.62
C GLN A 32 -2.41 -1.98 -11.78
N ALA A 33 -1.62 -3.01 -11.47
CA ALA A 33 -0.82 -3.70 -12.47
C ALA A 33 -1.68 -4.52 -13.45
N GLN A 34 -1.20 -4.57 -14.70
CA GLN A 34 -1.76 -5.41 -15.76
C GLN A 34 -0.75 -6.48 -16.18
N TRP A 35 -0.38 -7.35 -15.24
CA TRP A 35 0.54 -8.42 -15.58
C TRP A 35 -0.14 -9.52 -16.39
N ASN A 36 0.40 -9.77 -17.57
CA ASN A 36 0.02 -10.87 -18.46
C ASN A 36 1.12 -11.95 -18.55
N SER A 37 2.26 -11.72 -17.91
CA SER A 37 3.44 -12.61 -17.95
C SER A 37 4.32 -12.39 -16.73
N LEU A 38 5.13 -13.39 -16.39
CA LEU A 38 6.16 -13.25 -15.35
C LEU A 38 7.17 -12.14 -15.69
N ALA A 39 7.48 -11.93 -16.97
CA ALA A 39 8.35 -10.83 -17.41
C ALA A 39 7.75 -9.46 -17.06
N ALA A 40 6.45 -9.26 -17.29
CA ALA A 40 5.75 -8.04 -16.88
C ALA A 40 5.77 -7.86 -15.35
N MET A 41 5.62 -8.96 -14.59
CA MET A 41 5.77 -8.91 -13.13
C MET A 41 7.19 -8.52 -12.71
N LYS A 42 8.23 -9.07 -13.36
CA LYS A 42 9.64 -8.73 -13.08
C LYS A 42 9.96 -7.27 -13.38
N ASN A 43 9.33 -6.67 -14.38
CA ASN A 43 9.49 -5.23 -14.64
C ASN A 43 8.96 -4.36 -13.50
N THR A 44 7.93 -4.81 -12.77
CA THR A 44 7.38 -4.11 -11.61
C THR A 44 8.10 -4.48 -10.31
N PHE A 45 8.33 -5.77 -10.11
CA PHE A 45 8.96 -6.36 -8.94
C PHE A 45 10.08 -7.29 -9.39
N ASN A 46 11.29 -6.75 -9.57
CA ASN A 46 12.43 -7.48 -10.12
C ASN A 46 12.76 -8.81 -9.40
N SER A 47 12.43 -8.90 -8.11
CA SER A 47 12.68 -10.08 -7.29
C SER A 47 11.53 -11.10 -7.25
N VAL A 48 10.49 -10.94 -8.09
CA VAL A 48 9.39 -11.90 -8.11
C VAL A 48 9.84 -13.21 -8.75
N ASP A 49 9.47 -14.34 -8.15
CA ASP A 49 9.74 -15.66 -8.73
C ASP A 49 8.48 -16.52 -8.74
N TYR A 50 8.41 -17.43 -9.72
CA TYR A 50 7.32 -18.40 -9.84
C TYR A 50 7.68 -19.65 -9.05
N ILE A 51 6.75 -20.12 -8.20
CA ILE A 51 6.99 -21.27 -7.31
C ILE A 51 6.04 -22.45 -7.60
N GLY A 52 5.29 -22.41 -8.71
CA GLY A 52 4.32 -23.45 -9.09
C GLY A 52 2.88 -23.16 -8.63
N ASN A 53 1.92 -23.90 -9.19
CA ASN A 53 0.50 -23.83 -8.84
C ASN A 53 -0.10 -22.42 -8.90
N ASP A 54 0.25 -21.65 -9.94
CA ASP A 54 -0.15 -20.24 -10.13
C ASP A 54 0.25 -19.30 -8.98
N ARG A 55 1.25 -19.69 -8.18
CA ARG A 55 1.77 -18.90 -7.06
C ARG A 55 3.11 -18.27 -7.41
N TYR A 56 3.27 -17.06 -6.91
CA TYR A 56 4.46 -16.24 -7.05
C TYR A 56 4.94 -15.82 -5.68
N VAL A 57 6.25 -15.71 -5.52
CA VAL A 57 6.87 -15.23 -4.29
C VAL A 57 7.47 -13.84 -4.51
N PHE A 58 7.21 -12.95 -3.56
CA PHE A 58 7.68 -11.56 -3.57
C PHE A 58 8.52 -11.26 -2.33
N ASN A 59 9.53 -10.40 -2.50
CA ASN A 59 10.33 -9.91 -1.39
C ASN A 59 9.66 -8.69 -0.78
N ILE A 60 9.39 -8.75 0.51
CA ILE A 60 8.77 -7.65 1.27
C ILE A 60 9.78 -7.09 2.27
N LYS A 61 9.77 -5.76 2.45
CA LYS A 61 10.65 -5.02 3.38
C LYS A 61 12.13 -5.37 3.19
N GLY A 62 12.65 -5.18 1.98
CA GLY A 62 14.07 -5.39 1.68
C GLY A 62 14.53 -6.82 1.95
N ASN A 63 13.76 -7.82 1.48
CA ASN A 63 14.04 -9.25 1.65
C ASN A 63 13.78 -9.83 3.05
N LYS A 64 13.33 -9.01 4.02
CA LYS A 64 13.04 -9.48 5.40
C LYS A 64 11.88 -10.48 5.45
N TYR A 65 10.89 -10.32 4.59
CA TYR A 65 9.73 -11.22 4.50
C TYR A 65 9.51 -11.73 3.08
N ARG A 66 8.79 -12.86 2.98
CA ARG A 66 8.39 -13.52 1.72
C ARG A 66 6.87 -13.58 1.64
N LEU A 67 6.31 -12.96 0.62
CA LEU A 67 4.87 -13.02 0.35
C LEU A 67 4.63 -14.01 -0.79
N VAL A 68 3.88 -15.07 -0.51
CA VAL A 68 3.39 -16.00 -1.53
C VAL A 68 1.98 -15.58 -1.91
N ALA A 69 1.77 -15.23 -3.18
CA ALA A 69 0.49 -14.78 -3.69
C ALA A 69 0.12 -15.50 -4.98
N MET A 70 -1.16 -15.85 -5.10
CA MET A 70 -1.76 -16.27 -6.35
C MET A 70 -2.30 -15.03 -7.06
N ILE A 71 -1.85 -14.78 -8.29
CA ILE A 71 -2.27 -13.63 -9.08
C ILE A 71 -3.30 -14.09 -10.11
N LYS A 72 -4.56 -13.72 -9.93
CA LYS A 72 -5.62 -14.03 -10.92
C LYS A 72 -5.97 -12.78 -11.71
N ASN A 73 -5.93 -12.89 -13.02
CA ASN A 73 -6.37 -11.82 -13.92
C ASN A 73 -7.88 -11.96 -14.19
N LYS A 74 -8.75 -11.34 -13.38
CA LYS A 74 -10.17 -11.24 -13.71
C LYS A 74 -10.38 -10.06 -14.67
N LYS A 75 -10.39 -10.38 -15.97
CA LYS A 75 -10.79 -9.44 -17.03
C LYS A 75 -12.21 -8.90 -16.77
N GLU A 76 -13.12 -9.76 -16.32
CA GLU A 76 -14.53 -9.44 -16.04
C GLU A 76 -14.70 -8.41 -14.92
N TYR A 77 -14.01 -8.55 -13.78
CA TYR A 77 -14.04 -7.56 -12.70
C TYR A 77 -13.53 -6.18 -13.17
N ARG A 78 -12.48 -6.18 -14.01
CA ARG A 78 -11.95 -4.94 -14.58
C ARG A 78 -12.96 -4.26 -15.50
N GLN A 79 -13.63 -5.04 -16.35
CA GLN A 79 -14.68 -4.55 -17.24
C GLN A 79 -15.89 -4.01 -16.45
N ALA A 80 -16.25 -4.66 -15.33
CA ALA A 80 -17.31 -4.15 -14.44
C ALA A 80 -16.92 -2.81 -13.80
N PHE A 81 -15.67 -2.66 -13.35
CA PHE A 81 -15.17 -1.40 -12.78
C PHE A 81 -15.05 -0.28 -13.82
N GLU A 82 -14.52 -0.55 -15.01
CA GLU A 82 -14.46 0.46 -16.09
C GLU A 82 -15.87 0.91 -16.51
N LYS A 83 -16.84 -0.03 -16.55
CA LYS A 83 -18.24 0.31 -16.82
C LYS A 83 -18.83 1.21 -15.75
N ILE A 84 -18.55 0.96 -14.46
CA ILE A 84 -19.10 1.80 -13.39
C ILE A 84 -18.56 3.23 -13.45
N ASP A 85 -17.27 3.40 -13.77
CA ASP A 85 -16.62 4.72 -13.84
C ASP A 85 -17.17 5.56 -15.01
N VAL A 86 -17.38 4.93 -16.16
CA VAL A 86 -18.05 5.54 -17.32
C VAL A 86 -19.50 5.87 -16.99
N LEU A 87 -20.25 4.94 -16.37
CA LEU A 87 -21.63 5.18 -15.97
C LEU A 87 -21.74 6.33 -14.97
N LEU A 88 -20.86 6.41 -13.97
CA LEU A 88 -20.82 7.50 -12.97
C LEU A 88 -20.52 8.86 -13.63
N SER A 89 -19.71 8.86 -14.68
CA SER A 89 -19.36 10.07 -15.44
C SER A 89 -20.48 10.52 -16.39
N GLU A 90 -21.34 9.61 -16.86
CA GLU A 90 -22.38 9.87 -17.87
C GLU A 90 -23.83 9.80 -17.35
N MET A 91 -24.04 9.47 -16.06
CA MET A 91 -25.38 9.18 -15.55
C MET A 91 -26.25 10.41 -15.32
N GLY A 92 -25.72 11.51 -14.78
CA GLY A 92 -26.57 12.64 -14.34
C GLY A 92 -27.79 12.17 -13.53
N ASP A 93 -28.99 12.63 -13.91
CA ASP A 93 -30.27 12.23 -13.30
C ASP A 93 -30.95 11.01 -13.99
N ASP A 94 -30.24 10.28 -14.85
CA ASP A 94 -30.80 9.10 -15.55
C ASP A 94 -31.01 7.91 -14.59
N LEU A 95 -32.28 7.66 -14.27
CA LEU A 95 -32.73 6.61 -13.36
C LEU A 95 -32.38 5.18 -13.81
N GLU A 96 -32.23 4.91 -15.11
CA GLU A 96 -31.84 3.57 -15.58
C GLU A 96 -30.34 3.35 -15.38
N LYS A 97 -29.52 4.35 -15.75
CA LYS A 97 -28.07 4.29 -15.53
C LYS A 97 -27.71 4.24 -14.05
N GLN A 98 -28.48 4.92 -13.19
CA GLN A 98 -28.30 4.85 -11.73
C GLN A 98 -28.61 3.45 -11.17
N LYS A 99 -29.65 2.77 -11.69
CA LYS A 99 -29.96 1.38 -11.31
C LYS A 99 -28.87 0.41 -11.78
N GLU A 100 -28.38 0.56 -13.01
CA GLU A 100 -27.30 -0.26 -13.56
C GLU A 100 -26.00 -0.07 -12.77
N ALA A 101 -25.61 1.18 -12.49
CA ALA A 101 -24.45 1.47 -11.67
C ALA A 101 -24.57 0.91 -10.26
N ARG A 102 -25.77 0.94 -9.66
CA ARG A 102 -26.01 0.34 -8.34
C ARG A 102 -25.89 -1.19 -8.37
N SER A 103 -26.43 -1.86 -9.38
CA SER A 103 -26.30 -3.32 -9.54
C SER A 103 -24.83 -3.72 -9.69
N LEU A 104 -24.08 -3.01 -10.54
CA LEU A 104 -22.64 -3.24 -10.71
C LEU A 104 -21.85 -2.92 -9.43
N ALA A 105 -22.25 -1.87 -8.70
CA ALA A 105 -21.68 -1.55 -7.39
C ALA A 105 -21.90 -2.68 -6.40
N GLU A 106 -23.08 -3.29 -6.34
CA GLU A 106 -23.40 -4.40 -5.45
C GLU A 106 -22.58 -5.65 -5.80
N GLU A 107 -22.40 -5.98 -7.09
CA GLU A 107 -21.53 -7.09 -7.54
C GLU A 107 -20.05 -6.85 -7.19
N ILE A 108 -19.56 -5.62 -7.40
CA ILE A 108 -18.21 -5.19 -7.00
C ILE A 108 -18.09 -5.24 -5.49
N GLN A 109 -19.09 -4.77 -4.75
CA GLN A 109 -19.08 -4.71 -3.29
C GLN A 109 -19.15 -6.11 -2.67
N GLU A 110 -19.90 -7.05 -3.25
CA GLU A 110 -19.92 -8.45 -2.82
C GLU A 110 -18.55 -9.11 -3.08
N TYR A 111 -17.93 -8.80 -4.22
CA TYR A 111 -16.57 -9.21 -4.53
C TYR A 111 -15.51 -8.56 -3.61
N GLU A 112 -15.77 -7.33 -3.17
CA GLU A 112 -14.92 -6.55 -2.27
C GLU A 112 -15.24 -6.76 -0.79
N LYS A 113 -16.33 -7.44 -0.41
CA LYS A 113 -16.76 -7.60 1.00
C LYS A 113 -15.72 -8.33 1.86
N ASP A 114 -14.80 -9.03 1.22
CA ASP A 114 -13.61 -9.64 1.83
C ASP A 114 -12.45 -8.64 2.06
N ASN A 115 -12.62 -7.34 1.77
CA ASN A 115 -11.61 -6.29 1.92
C ASN A 115 -11.47 -5.85 3.39
N ILE A 116 -10.65 -6.58 4.12
CA ILE A 116 -10.16 -6.17 5.43
C ILE A 116 -9.37 -4.85 5.31
N SER A 117 -9.58 -3.90 6.22
CA SER A 117 -8.82 -2.64 6.31
C SER A 117 -7.39 -2.92 6.81
N PHE A 118 -6.36 -2.27 6.26
CA PHE A 118 -4.99 -2.40 6.80
C PHE A 118 -4.89 -1.65 8.14
N PRO A 119 -4.20 -2.21 9.16
CA PRO A 119 -4.03 -1.50 10.43
C PRO A 119 -3.17 -0.26 10.23
N ALA A 120 -3.37 0.77 11.05
CA ALA A 120 -2.43 1.89 11.12
C ALA A 120 -1.11 1.43 11.77
N PRO A 121 0.06 1.96 11.36
CA PRO A 121 1.32 1.65 12.01
C PRO A 121 1.32 2.16 13.46
N THR A 122 1.69 1.32 14.44
CA THR A 122 1.81 1.75 15.86
C THR A 122 3.23 2.17 16.25
N THR A 123 4.19 2.06 15.33
CA THR A 123 5.57 2.51 15.53
C THR A 123 5.79 3.85 14.84
N LEU A 124 6.63 4.70 15.43
CA LEU A 124 6.98 5.98 14.83
C LEU A 124 7.66 5.82 13.47
N LEU A 125 8.57 4.84 13.33
CA LEU A 125 9.18 4.53 12.02
C LEU A 125 8.14 4.09 10.98
N GLY A 126 7.20 3.21 11.37
CA GLY A 126 6.12 2.80 10.49
C GLY A 126 5.21 3.97 10.08
N MET A 127 4.95 4.90 11.01
CA MET A 127 4.19 6.11 10.74
C MET A 127 4.93 7.07 9.78
N ILE A 128 6.25 7.23 9.96
CA ILE A 128 7.08 7.99 9.04
C ILE A 128 7.08 7.32 7.65
N GLU A 129 7.22 5.99 7.58
CA GLU A 129 7.13 5.26 6.31
C GLU A 129 5.76 5.46 5.64
N LEU A 130 4.67 5.45 6.41
CA LEU A 130 3.33 5.68 5.90
C LEU A 130 3.16 7.12 5.38
N LYS A 131 3.61 8.12 6.14
CA LYS A 131 3.55 9.53 5.68
C LYS A 131 4.40 9.78 4.46
N MET A 132 5.59 9.18 4.39
CA MET A 132 6.40 9.22 3.17
C MET A 132 5.65 8.60 1.99
N TYR A 133 4.97 7.48 2.20
CA TYR A 133 4.17 6.82 1.17
C TYR A 133 3.01 7.71 0.68
N GLU A 134 2.18 8.20 1.60
CA GLU A 134 1.03 9.08 1.33
C GLU A 134 1.45 10.34 0.56
N MET A 135 2.60 10.91 0.91
CA MET A 135 3.15 12.13 0.31
C MET A 135 4.07 11.86 -0.89
N LYS A 136 4.24 10.59 -1.32
CA LYS A 136 5.13 10.16 -2.42
C LYS A 136 6.58 10.61 -2.25
N LEU A 137 7.06 10.69 -1.02
CA LEU A 137 8.40 11.14 -0.66
C LEU A 137 9.40 9.98 -0.70
N LYS A 138 10.57 10.20 -1.29
CA LYS A 138 11.74 9.32 -1.11
C LYS A 138 12.52 9.76 0.12
N ARG A 139 13.41 8.89 0.62
CA ARG A 139 14.26 9.20 1.80
C ARG A 139 15.08 10.48 1.64
N LYS A 140 15.52 10.78 0.42
CA LYS A 140 16.21 12.03 0.09
C LYS A 140 15.31 13.27 0.23
N ASP A 141 14.03 13.14 -0.13
CA ASP A 141 13.07 14.24 -0.06
C ASP A 141 12.67 14.49 1.39
N LEU A 142 12.54 13.42 2.19
CA LEU A 142 12.37 13.51 3.63
C LEU A 142 13.55 14.24 4.31
N ALA A 143 14.77 13.97 3.88
CA ALA A 143 15.97 14.62 4.41
C ALA A 143 15.91 16.15 4.20
N VAL A 144 15.52 16.58 2.99
CA VAL A 144 15.33 17.99 2.65
C VAL A 144 14.21 18.62 3.49
N ILE A 145 13.07 17.94 3.63
CA ILE A 145 11.91 18.44 4.39
C ILE A 145 12.24 18.62 5.88
N LEU A 146 13.03 17.71 6.44
CA LEU A 146 13.42 17.74 7.85
C LEU A 146 14.70 18.56 8.10
N GLY A 147 15.33 19.10 7.06
CA GLY A 147 16.57 19.88 7.18
C GLY A 147 17.75 19.08 7.74
N VAL A 148 17.81 17.77 7.45
CA VAL A 148 18.87 16.88 7.94
C VAL A 148 19.58 16.17 6.80
N GLU A 149 20.79 15.68 7.06
CA GLU A 149 21.55 14.87 6.12
C GLU A 149 20.83 13.56 5.74
N ALA A 150 20.96 13.14 4.48
CA ALA A 150 20.34 11.91 3.98
C ALA A 150 20.83 10.65 4.73
N SER A 151 22.08 10.65 5.20
CA SER A 151 22.63 9.60 6.05
C SER A 151 21.89 9.50 7.39
N ARG A 152 21.55 10.64 8.00
CA ARG A 152 20.81 10.72 9.26
C ARG A 152 19.39 10.16 9.12
N VAL A 153 18.71 10.44 8.01
CA VAL A 153 17.41 9.81 7.71
C VAL A 153 17.58 8.31 7.55
N SER A 154 18.58 7.83 6.81
CA SER A 154 18.76 6.39 6.62
C SER A 154 19.09 5.66 7.91
N GLU A 155 19.93 6.21 8.78
CA GLU A 155 20.24 5.64 10.10
C GLU A 155 19.01 5.58 11.00
N MET A 156 18.21 6.64 11.00
CA MET A 156 16.94 6.71 11.72
C MET A 156 15.95 5.64 11.23
N MET A 157 15.71 5.55 9.91
CA MET A 157 14.78 4.59 9.31
C MET A 157 15.21 3.13 9.49
N ASN A 158 16.51 2.90 9.70
CA ASN A 158 17.06 1.58 9.99
C ASN A 158 17.19 1.31 11.50
N GLY A 159 16.71 2.21 12.37
CA GLY A 159 16.76 2.06 13.83
C GLY A 159 18.15 2.20 14.44
N LYS A 160 19.16 2.63 13.68
CA LYS A 160 20.55 2.79 14.15
C LYS A 160 20.78 4.08 14.93
N ARG A 161 19.87 5.05 14.80
CA ARG A 161 19.96 6.37 15.43
C ARG A 161 18.61 6.78 16.01
N ARG A 162 18.62 7.27 17.26
CA ARG A 162 17.43 7.83 17.92
C ARG A 162 17.02 9.15 17.29
N ILE A 163 15.72 9.43 17.36
CA ILE A 163 15.12 10.65 16.83
C ILE A 163 15.34 11.78 17.86
N SER A 164 15.97 12.87 17.43
CA SER A 164 16.14 14.06 18.27
C SER A 164 14.87 14.89 18.31
N VAL A 165 14.71 15.71 19.35
CA VAL A 165 13.56 16.61 19.53
C VAL A 165 13.35 17.54 18.31
N GLU A 166 14.43 18.02 17.71
CA GLU A 166 14.39 18.84 16.50
C GLU A 166 13.78 18.09 15.30
N VAL A 167 14.15 16.82 15.11
CA VAL A 167 13.59 15.97 14.06
C VAL A 167 12.14 15.62 14.37
N ALA A 168 11.83 15.32 15.64
CA ALA A 168 10.47 15.07 16.11
C ALA A 168 9.54 16.26 15.81
N LYS A 169 10.00 17.50 16.04
CA LYS A 169 9.26 18.71 15.69
C LYS A 169 9.01 18.80 14.18
N GLY A 170 10.03 18.54 13.36
CA GLY A 170 9.88 18.49 11.90
C GLY A 170 8.88 17.42 11.43
N LEU A 171 8.86 16.25 12.07
CA LEU A 171 7.90 15.18 11.79
C LEU A 171 6.46 15.61 12.10
N HIS A 172 6.25 16.32 13.20
CA HIS A 172 4.93 16.87 13.53
C HIS A 172 4.49 17.94 12.52
N GLU A 173 5.32 18.96 12.32
CA GLU A 173 4.97 20.14 11.52
C GLU A 173 4.88 19.85 10.02
N LYS A 174 5.73 18.95 9.49
CA LYS A 174 5.84 18.70 8.04
C LYS A 174 5.12 17.45 7.58
N LEU A 175 5.08 16.40 8.40
CA LEU A 175 4.43 15.14 8.07
C LEU A 175 3.07 14.98 8.76
N GLY A 176 2.68 15.92 9.64
CA GLY A 176 1.40 15.89 10.35
C GLY A 176 1.26 14.70 11.30
N ILE A 177 2.37 14.13 11.78
CA ILE A 177 2.34 13.04 12.76
C ILE A 177 2.00 13.63 14.13
N ASP A 178 1.08 13.00 14.86
CA ASP A 178 0.68 13.48 16.18
C ASP A 178 1.88 13.61 17.14
N GLY A 179 1.96 14.77 17.81
CA GLY A 179 3.09 15.11 18.68
C GLY A 179 3.19 14.19 19.89
N ASN A 180 2.05 13.82 20.49
CA ASN A 180 2.04 12.91 21.63
C ASN A 180 2.49 11.50 21.21
N PHE A 181 2.02 11.03 20.06
CA PHE A 181 2.47 9.77 19.46
C PHE A 181 3.98 9.75 19.18
N ILE A 182 4.57 10.86 18.73
CA ILE A 182 6.03 10.95 18.55
C ILE A 182 6.74 10.84 19.91
N LEU A 183 6.31 11.62 20.90
CA LEU A 183 6.95 11.67 22.21
C LEU A 183 6.89 10.34 22.96
N GLU A 184 5.82 9.56 22.78
CA GLU A 184 5.70 8.20 23.34
C GLU A 184 6.67 7.18 22.73
N LYS A 185 7.27 7.48 21.57
CA LYS A 185 7.97 6.49 20.73
C LYS A 185 9.43 6.83 20.43
N ILE A 186 9.99 7.94 20.93
CA ILE A 186 11.39 8.37 20.73
C ILE A 186 12.32 8.10 21.92
#